data_AF-A0A1H2LJ61-F1
#
_entry.id   AF-A0A1H2LJ61-F1
#
_cell.length_a   1.000
_cell.length_b   1.000
_cell.length_c   1.000
_cell.angle_alpha   90.00
_cell.angle_beta   90.00
_cell.angle_gamma   90.00
#
_symmetry.space_group_name_H-M   'P 1'
#
loop_
_entity.id
_entity.type
_entity.pdbx_description
1 polymer ?
#
loop_
_entity_poly.entity_id
_entity_poly.type
_entity_poly.pdbx_seq_one_letter_code
_entity_poly.pdbx_strand_id
1 'polypeptide(L)'
;MSLSAWRLNTLRRPRYQGLARENCSLFDPKPARPAMGGRVGRGLTQDADLAVGSRRQMLSWPAHLWLALSPACTQNNHFYVVDECESFMSSVYLANFTKCSLIVPETRIIAGLLLQSVEPREWERQVYELNVLQKRTAKTAATYANLARARLQTMDVELWKLVHEGSMPVATHAVLAATVKFSPLFGDFLRTVVRHQFRRFSTHLELRHWDAYIEDCQRAQPDMPGLTDSTRGKLRQNAIRMLAEAGFIEDTRSLRLRSQAIEPAVLNYLRQQNEQYVLDCLQVCP
;
A
#
# COMPACT_ATOMS: atom_id res chain seq x y z
N MET A 1 9.05 -44.50 -21.44
CA MET A 1 9.09 -43.53 -20.32
C MET A 1 10.22 -42.57 -20.63
N SER A 2 9.91 -41.36 -21.09
CA SER A 2 10.88 -40.41 -21.63
C SER A 2 10.80 -39.09 -20.87
N LEU A 3 11.94 -38.66 -20.35
CA LEU A 3 12.23 -37.34 -19.81
C LEU A 3 12.36 -36.35 -20.98
N SER A 4 11.72 -35.17 -20.88
CA SER A 4 12.05 -34.04 -21.75
C SER A 4 12.38 -32.79 -20.93
N ALA A 5 13.60 -32.33 -21.19
CA ALA A 5 14.31 -31.27 -20.52
C ALA A 5 13.89 -29.87 -21.01
N TRP A 6 13.88 -28.91 -20.08
CA TRP A 6 13.77 -27.49 -20.37
C TRP A 6 15.08 -26.94 -20.95
N ARG A 7 15.05 -26.47 -22.19
CA ARG A 7 16.13 -25.69 -22.83
C ARG A 7 16.00 -24.21 -22.50
N LEU A 8 17.04 -23.67 -21.87
CA LEU A 8 17.31 -22.23 -21.77
C LEU A 8 17.72 -21.69 -23.15
N ASN A 9 16.99 -20.70 -23.67
CA ASN A 9 17.41 -19.93 -24.84
C ASN A 9 17.95 -18.56 -24.40
N THR A 10 19.23 -18.36 -24.68
CA THR A 10 20.02 -17.16 -24.46
C THR A 10 19.65 -16.06 -25.46
N LEU A 11 19.15 -14.92 -24.99
CA LEU A 11 19.08 -13.69 -25.78
C LEU A 11 20.10 -12.67 -25.28
N ARG A 12 20.97 -12.28 -26.22
CA ARG A 12 22.10 -11.36 -26.13
C ARG A 12 21.66 -9.96 -25.65
N ARG A 13 22.44 -9.35 -24.74
CA ARG A 13 22.42 -7.91 -24.45
C ARG A 13 23.46 -7.17 -25.30
N PRO A 14 23.21 -5.93 -25.76
CA PRO A 14 24.24 -5.11 -26.39
C PRO A 14 25.16 -4.44 -25.35
N ARG A 15 26.45 -4.34 -25.69
CA ARG A 15 27.49 -3.55 -25.02
C ARG A 15 27.22 -2.05 -25.23
N TYR A 16 27.32 -1.26 -24.17
CA TYR A 16 27.71 0.15 -24.27
C TYR A 16 28.99 0.35 -23.46
N GLN A 17 30.05 0.79 -24.13
CA GLN A 17 31.30 1.29 -23.57
C GLN A 17 31.26 2.83 -23.58
N GLY A 18 31.84 3.45 -22.54
CA GLY A 18 32.59 4.70 -22.70
C GLY A 18 32.09 5.94 -21.96
N LEU A 19 32.95 6.43 -21.07
CA LEU A 19 33.19 7.84 -20.68
C LEU A 19 32.27 8.47 -19.62
N ALA A 20 32.75 8.59 -18.38
CA ALA A 20 33.51 9.77 -17.94
C ALA A 20 33.90 9.63 -16.46
N ARG A 21 35.19 9.83 -16.18
CA ARG A 21 35.74 10.08 -14.85
C ARG A 21 35.46 11.54 -14.50
N GLU A 22 35.02 11.81 -13.27
CA GLU A 22 35.42 13.02 -12.55
C GLU A 22 35.14 12.87 -11.05
N ASN A 23 36.06 13.45 -10.28
CA ASN A 23 36.26 13.29 -8.85
C ASN A 23 35.17 13.97 -8.01
N CYS A 24 34.83 13.39 -6.86
CA CYS A 24 34.64 14.19 -5.63
C CYS A 24 34.94 13.35 -4.39
N SER A 25 35.60 14.05 -3.47
CA SER A 25 36.37 13.63 -2.31
C SER A 25 35.54 13.36 -1.05
N LEU A 26 36.22 12.72 -0.09
CA LEU A 26 36.10 12.91 1.36
C LEU A 26 34.76 12.55 2.02
N PHE A 27 34.74 11.45 2.79
CA PHE A 27 34.07 11.42 4.10
C PHE A 27 34.74 10.36 4.98
N ASP A 28 35.50 10.83 5.96
CA ASP A 28 36.02 10.04 7.08
C ASP A 28 34.89 9.57 8.01
N PRO A 29 34.96 8.35 8.59
CA PRO A 29 34.02 7.89 9.59
C PRO A 29 34.38 8.39 11.00
N LYS A 30 33.44 9.06 11.67
CA LYS A 30 33.55 9.51 13.07
C LYS A 30 33.37 8.33 14.05
N PRO A 31 34.11 8.28 15.18
CA PRO A 31 34.14 7.11 16.06
C PRO A 31 32.99 7.02 17.09
N ALA A 32 32.86 5.80 17.61
CA ALA A 32 31.85 5.26 18.53
C ALA A 32 31.72 6.00 19.88
N ARG A 33 30.50 5.98 20.45
CA ARG A 33 30.21 6.29 21.86
C ARG A 33 30.23 5.00 22.69
N PRO A 34 30.75 5.01 23.93
CA PRO A 34 30.57 3.90 24.86
C PRO A 34 29.25 4.02 25.65
N ALA A 35 28.72 2.84 26.00
CA ALA A 35 27.65 2.62 26.99
C ALA A 35 28.25 2.17 28.33
N MET A 36 27.41 2.07 29.37
CA MET A 36 27.63 1.63 30.77
C MET A 36 27.95 2.77 31.73
N GLY A 37 27.39 2.91 32.93
CA GLY A 37 26.39 2.23 33.77
C GLY A 37 26.02 3.27 34.85
N GLY A 38 25.19 3.09 35.86
CA GLY A 38 24.66 1.95 36.58
C GLY A 38 23.95 2.52 37.82
N ARG A 39 23.18 1.65 38.45
CA ARG A 39 22.03 1.89 39.32
C ARG A 39 22.41 2.03 40.80
N VAL A 40 21.79 2.94 41.56
CA VAL A 40 21.56 2.92 43.03
C VAL A 40 20.35 3.85 43.30
N GLY A 41 19.31 3.59 44.09
CA GLY A 41 18.90 2.48 44.95
C GLY A 41 17.91 3.00 46.00
N ARG A 42 16.87 2.20 46.32
CA ARG A 42 15.96 2.24 47.51
C ARG A 42 15.07 3.50 47.66
N GLY A 43 13.79 3.43 47.99
CA GLY A 43 12.93 2.44 48.65
C GLY A 43 12.06 3.20 49.69
N LEU A 44 10.80 2.80 49.88
CA LEU A 44 9.89 2.99 51.05
C LEU A 44 8.41 2.98 50.57
N THR A 45 7.67 1.88 50.84
CA THR A 45 6.53 1.72 51.81
C THR A 45 5.20 2.28 51.27
N GLN A 46 4.26 1.40 50.90
CA GLN A 46 3.09 0.95 51.69
C GLN A 46 2.11 2.10 52.00
N ASP A 47 0.91 2.05 51.42
CA ASP A 47 -0.31 1.85 52.21
C ASP A 47 -1.52 1.51 51.32
N ALA A 48 -2.39 0.70 51.91
CA ALA A 48 -3.65 0.19 51.40
C ALA A 48 -4.82 1.06 51.88
N ASP A 49 -5.91 1.11 51.11
CA ASP A 49 -7.31 1.27 51.57
C ASP A 49 -8.22 1.09 50.33
N LEU A 50 -8.99 0.01 50.17
CA LEU A 50 -10.30 -0.29 50.78
C LEU A 50 -11.36 0.81 50.62
N ALA A 51 -12.25 0.63 49.64
CA ALA A 51 -13.65 1.04 49.74
C ALA A 51 -14.55 0.13 48.90
N VAL A 52 -15.28 -0.73 49.61
CA VAL A 52 -16.42 -1.54 49.18
C VAL A 52 -17.70 -0.82 49.62
N GLY A 53 -18.76 -0.86 48.80
CA GLY A 53 -20.14 -0.50 49.20
C GLY A 53 -20.93 0.09 48.02
N SER A 54 -21.56 -0.71 47.14
CA SER A 54 -22.86 -1.36 47.29
C SER A 54 -24.05 -0.40 47.46
N ARG A 55 -24.91 -0.32 46.44
CA ARG A 55 -26.38 -0.38 46.63
C ARG A 55 -27.11 -0.82 45.37
N ARG A 56 -28.21 -1.52 45.64
CA ARG A 56 -29.02 -2.39 44.79
C ARG A 56 -30.15 -1.63 44.07
N GLN A 57 -30.49 -2.16 42.90
CA GLN A 57 -31.84 -2.47 42.38
C GLN A 57 -32.97 -1.42 42.41
N MET A 58 -33.57 -1.21 41.23
CA MET A 58 -35.03 -1.13 40.99
C MET A 58 -35.24 -1.50 39.51
N LEU A 59 -35.68 -2.72 39.18
CA LEU A 59 -37.09 -3.09 38.93
C LEU A 59 -37.74 -2.18 37.88
N SER A 60 -37.73 -2.60 36.61
CA SER A 60 -38.84 -3.31 35.92
C SER A 60 -40.06 -2.43 35.76
N TRP A 61 -40.54 -2.21 34.52
CA TRP A 61 -41.96 -1.97 34.15
C TRP A 61 -42.16 -2.29 32.65
N PRO A 62 -43.38 -2.64 32.21
CA PRO A 62 -43.63 -3.60 31.12
C PRO A 62 -43.97 -2.97 29.76
N ALA A 63 -43.85 -3.81 28.72
CA ALA A 63 -44.22 -3.55 27.33
C ALA A 63 -45.74 -3.63 27.11
N HIS A 64 -46.42 -2.50 27.08
CA HIS A 64 -47.71 -2.21 26.43
C HIS A 64 -48.11 -0.78 26.83
N LEU A 65 -48.65 0.03 25.89
CA LEU A 65 -48.78 1.50 25.93
C LEU A 65 -47.48 2.15 25.43
N TRP A 66 -47.35 2.62 24.19
CA TRP A 66 -48.25 3.54 23.51
C TRP A 66 -48.21 3.32 21.98
N LEU A 67 -49.38 3.02 21.43
CA LEU A 67 -49.67 3.12 20.00
C LEU A 67 -50.06 4.56 19.67
N ALA A 68 -49.69 4.95 18.45
CA ALA A 68 -50.23 6.04 17.64
C ALA A 68 -49.92 7.48 18.08
N LEU A 69 -49.19 8.20 17.21
CA LEU A 69 -49.72 9.29 16.40
C LEU A 69 -48.61 9.75 15.43
N SER A 70 -48.73 9.39 14.15
CA SER A 70 -48.10 10.15 13.07
C SER A 70 -48.97 11.35 12.73
N PRO A 71 -48.36 12.52 12.48
CA PRO A 71 -48.85 13.46 11.49
C PRO A 71 -47.88 13.55 10.32
N ALA A 72 -48.46 13.55 9.13
CA ALA A 72 -47.78 13.81 7.88
C ALA A 72 -47.34 15.28 7.75
N CYS A 73 -46.20 15.45 7.07
CA CYS A 73 -45.84 16.54 6.16
C CYS A 73 -45.86 17.99 6.69
N THR A 74 -44.71 18.68 6.63
CA THR A 74 -44.51 19.86 5.76
C THR A 74 -43.00 20.18 5.69
N GLN A 75 -42.58 20.61 4.50
CA GLN A 75 -41.22 20.92 4.07
C GLN A 75 -40.35 21.66 5.10
N ASN A 76 -39.11 21.19 5.25
CA ASN A 76 -38.00 22.13 5.17
C ASN A 76 -36.80 21.49 4.45
N ASN A 77 -36.50 22.10 3.31
CA ASN A 77 -35.45 21.76 2.39
C ASN A 77 -34.13 22.26 2.99
N HIS A 78 -33.47 21.46 3.83
CA HIS A 78 -32.07 21.69 4.18
C HIS A 78 -31.23 20.54 3.65
N PHE A 79 -30.62 20.82 2.51
CA PHE A 79 -29.59 20.08 1.82
C PHE A 79 -28.46 19.70 2.79
N TYR A 80 -28.47 18.48 3.30
CA TYR A 80 -27.31 17.84 3.92
C TYR A 80 -26.73 16.85 2.91
N VAL A 81 -25.96 17.36 1.93
CA VAL A 81 -24.98 16.55 1.20
C VAL A 81 -23.70 16.57 2.04
N VAL A 82 -23.73 15.82 3.12
CA VAL A 82 -22.56 15.46 3.95
C VAL A 82 -22.95 14.22 4.73
N ASP A 83 -23.22 13.10 4.04
CA ASP A 83 -23.36 11.82 4.76
C ASP A 83 -22.98 10.56 3.95
N GLU A 84 -22.25 10.72 2.83
CA GLU A 84 -21.67 9.56 2.12
C GLU A 84 -20.13 9.58 2.07
N CYS A 85 -19.48 10.59 2.67
CA CYS A 85 -18.01 10.66 2.75
C CYS A 85 -17.43 10.02 4.03
N GLU A 86 -18.25 9.71 5.04
CA GLU A 86 -17.74 9.30 6.36
C GLU A 86 -17.45 7.78 6.48
N SER A 87 -17.99 6.93 5.60
CA SER A 87 -17.91 5.48 5.79
C SER A 87 -16.65 4.79 5.24
N PHE A 88 -15.70 5.51 4.63
CA PHE A 88 -14.47 4.89 4.07
C PHE A 88 -13.16 5.39 4.73
N MET A 89 -13.23 6.15 5.85
CA MET A 89 -12.06 6.59 6.62
C MET A 89 -11.72 5.66 7.80
N SER A 90 -12.22 4.42 7.82
CA SER A 90 -12.07 3.51 8.95
C SER A 90 -10.79 2.66 8.93
N SER A 91 -9.97 2.72 7.88
CA SER A 91 -8.68 2.01 7.85
C SER A 91 -7.53 2.94 8.26
N VAL A 92 -6.82 2.56 9.32
CA VAL A 92 -5.59 3.24 9.76
C VAL A 92 -4.55 3.18 8.64
N TYR A 93 -3.99 4.33 8.25
CA TYR A 93 -2.92 4.35 7.25
C TYR A 93 -1.62 3.73 7.80
N LEU A 94 -1.09 2.76 7.05
CA LEU A 94 0.14 2.06 7.38
C LEU A 94 1.25 2.40 6.39
N ALA A 95 2.50 2.49 6.87
CA ALA A 95 3.69 2.67 6.05
C ALA A 95 4.16 1.36 5.37
N ASN A 96 3.26 0.69 4.66
CA ASN A 96 3.41 -0.70 4.23
C ASN A 96 4.13 -0.90 2.87
N PHE A 97 4.39 0.17 2.12
CA PHE A 97 5.14 0.12 0.84
C PHE A 97 6.52 0.79 0.90
N THR A 98 7.12 0.89 2.08
CA THR A 98 8.49 1.44 2.26
C THR A 98 9.59 0.55 1.66
N LYS A 99 9.31 -0.74 1.44
CA LYS A 99 10.32 -1.73 1.03
C LYS A 99 10.56 -1.78 -0.48
N CYS A 100 9.51 -1.68 -1.30
CA CYS A 100 9.61 -1.64 -2.76
C CYS A 100 8.35 -1.06 -3.43
N SER A 101 8.50 -0.67 -4.70
CA SER A 101 7.44 -0.23 -5.63
C SER A 101 6.60 -1.41 -6.14
N LEU A 102 6.04 -1.39 -7.35
CA LEU A 102 5.16 -2.47 -7.85
C LEU A 102 5.93 -3.76 -8.10
N ILE A 103 7.22 -3.69 -8.48
CA ILE A 103 8.09 -4.86 -8.74
C ILE A 103 7.39 -5.91 -9.62
N VAL A 104 6.86 -5.46 -10.77
CA VAL A 104 5.96 -6.26 -11.63
C VAL A 104 6.58 -7.60 -12.07
N PRO A 105 7.86 -7.66 -12.52
CA PRO A 105 8.48 -8.94 -12.88
C PRO A 105 8.54 -9.93 -11.71
N GLU A 106 8.86 -9.46 -10.50
CA GLU A 106 8.91 -10.27 -9.30
C GLU A 106 7.52 -10.72 -8.88
N THR A 107 6.54 -9.81 -8.89
CA THR A 107 5.15 -10.11 -8.54
C THR A 107 4.54 -11.13 -9.50
N ARG A 108 4.94 -11.12 -10.77
CA ARG A 108 4.56 -12.14 -11.78
C ARG A 108 5.05 -13.55 -11.43
N ILE A 109 6.28 -13.67 -10.91
CA ILE A 109 6.82 -14.94 -10.43
C ILE A 109 6.03 -15.41 -9.20
N ILE A 110 5.76 -14.50 -8.26
CA ILE A 110 5.00 -14.83 -7.04
C ILE A 110 3.56 -15.23 -7.37
N ALA A 111 2.90 -14.58 -8.32
CA ALA A 111 1.57 -14.98 -8.78
C ALA A 111 1.56 -16.41 -9.34
N GLY A 112 2.60 -16.80 -10.09
CA GLY A 112 2.76 -18.18 -10.56
C GLY A 112 2.89 -19.20 -9.42
N LEU A 113 3.65 -18.87 -8.37
CA LEU A 113 3.76 -19.72 -7.16
C LEU A 113 2.43 -19.82 -6.41
N LEU A 114 1.66 -18.73 -6.33
CA LEU A 114 0.34 -18.75 -5.69
C LEU A 114 -0.67 -19.58 -6.48
N LEU A 115 -0.66 -19.50 -7.82
CA LEU A 115 -1.51 -20.31 -8.70
C LEU A 115 -1.23 -21.82 -8.56
N GLN A 116 0.02 -22.18 -8.30
CA GLN A 116 0.43 -23.57 -8.04
C GLN A 116 0.03 -24.07 -6.64
N SER A 117 -0.56 -23.23 -5.79
CA SER A 117 -0.95 -23.57 -4.41
C SER A 117 0.20 -24.19 -3.60
N VAL A 118 1.38 -23.59 -3.72
CA VAL A 118 2.62 -24.06 -3.11
C VAL A 118 2.48 -24.15 -1.57
N GLU A 119 2.83 -25.31 -1.00
CA GLU A 119 2.84 -25.52 0.44
C GLU A 119 3.82 -24.57 1.17
N PRO A 120 3.59 -24.25 2.46
CA PRO A 120 4.47 -23.35 3.22
C PRO A 120 5.96 -23.72 3.18
N ARG A 121 6.29 -25.01 3.22
CA ARG A 121 7.69 -25.49 3.15
C ARG A 121 8.32 -25.25 1.79
N GLU A 122 7.57 -25.50 0.72
CA GLU A 122 8.07 -25.25 -0.64
C GLU A 122 8.15 -23.74 -0.92
N TRP A 123 7.28 -22.92 -0.33
CA TRP A 123 7.43 -21.46 -0.36
C TRP A 123 8.75 -21.02 0.29
N GLU A 124 9.06 -21.54 1.47
CA GLU A 124 10.32 -21.23 2.15
C GLU A 124 11.54 -21.63 1.29
N ARG A 125 11.52 -22.84 0.73
CA ARG A 125 12.57 -23.31 -0.18
C ARG A 125 12.71 -22.40 -1.41
N GLN A 126 11.62 -22.08 -2.11
CA GLN A 126 11.65 -21.25 -3.33
C GLN A 126 12.18 -19.83 -3.05
N VAL A 127 11.77 -19.24 -1.93
CA VAL A 127 12.08 -17.84 -1.60
C VAL A 127 13.44 -17.68 -0.93
N TYR A 128 13.76 -18.52 0.05
CA TYR A 128 14.95 -18.35 0.90
C TYR A 128 16.15 -19.18 0.43
N GLU A 129 15.93 -20.40 -0.07
CA GLU A 129 17.02 -21.28 -0.51
C GLU A 129 17.34 -21.09 -1.99
N LEU A 130 16.33 -21.19 -2.86
CA LEU A 130 16.52 -21.09 -4.31
C LEU A 130 16.61 -19.65 -4.81
N ASN A 131 16.17 -18.67 -4.01
CA ASN A 131 16.14 -17.26 -4.38
C ASN A 131 15.51 -17.06 -5.76
N VAL A 132 14.26 -17.52 -5.93
CA VAL A 132 13.55 -17.51 -7.22
C VAL A 132 13.49 -16.12 -7.89
N LEU A 133 13.55 -15.05 -7.09
CA LEU A 133 13.58 -13.66 -7.58
C LEU A 133 14.98 -13.18 -8.02
N GLN A 134 15.99 -14.03 -7.87
CA GLN A 134 17.39 -13.80 -8.25
C GLN A 134 17.95 -12.47 -7.72
N LYS A 135 17.62 -12.12 -6.47
CA LYS A 135 18.13 -10.89 -5.85
C LYS A 135 19.53 -11.10 -5.30
N ARG A 136 20.27 -9.99 -5.14
CA ARG A 136 21.64 -10.01 -4.58
C ARG A 136 21.73 -10.71 -3.23
N THR A 137 20.69 -10.61 -2.41
CA THR A 137 20.64 -11.29 -1.11
C THR A 137 19.29 -11.99 -0.93
N ALA A 138 19.32 -13.15 -0.28
CA ALA A 138 18.11 -13.91 0.07
C ALA A 138 17.14 -13.08 0.92
N LYS A 139 17.66 -12.22 1.82
CA LYS A 139 16.84 -11.31 2.63
C LYS A 139 16.04 -10.32 1.77
N THR A 140 16.64 -9.75 0.73
CA THR A 140 15.94 -8.87 -0.21
C THR A 140 14.88 -9.64 -1.00
N ALA A 141 15.23 -10.84 -1.49
CA ALA A 141 14.29 -11.71 -2.19
C ALA A 141 13.08 -12.03 -1.31
N ALA A 142 13.30 -12.47 -0.08
CA ALA A 142 12.25 -12.73 0.89
C ALA A 142 11.38 -11.50 1.19
N THR A 143 12.00 -10.34 1.38
CA THR A 143 11.25 -9.09 1.61
C THR A 143 10.33 -8.77 0.44
N TYR A 144 10.81 -8.92 -0.79
CA TYR A 144 10.05 -8.61 -2.00
C TYR A 144 8.96 -9.66 -2.24
N ALA A 145 9.29 -10.95 -2.09
CA ALA A 145 8.36 -12.06 -2.23
C ALA A 145 7.21 -11.95 -1.23
N ASN A 146 7.51 -11.69 0.04
CA ASN A 146 6.48 -11.57 1.09
C ASN A 146 5.59 -10.34 0.86
N LEU A 147 6.14 -9.21 0.42
CA LEU A 147 5.32 -8.03 0.12
C LEU A 147 4.43 -8.25 -1.11
N ALA A 148 4.99 -8.82 -2.19
CA ALA A 148 4.24 -9.15 -3.39
C ALA A 148 3.11 -10.14 -3.08
N ARG A 149 3.40 -11.19 -2.29
CA ARG A 149 2.40 -12.15 -1.80
C ARG A 149 1.32 -11.46 -0.98
N ALA A 150 1.69 -10.62 -0.01
CA ALA A 150 0.72 -9.90 0.82
C ALA A 150 -0.22 -9.01 0.00
N ARG A 151 0.30 -8.32 -1.03
CA ARG A 151 -0.52 -7.54 -1.97
C ARG A 151 -1.45 -8.43 -2.78
N LEU A 152 -0.93 -9.49 -3.41
CA LEU A 152 -1.72 -10.40 -4.23
C LEU A 152 -2.83 -11.10 -3.42
N GLN A 153 -2.55 -11.48 -2.18
CA GLN A 153 -3.52 -12.12 -1.29
C GLN A 153 -4.68 -11.19 -0.85
N THR A 154 -4.62 -9.88 -1.13
CA THR A 154 -5.79 -9.01 -0.99
C THR A 154 -6.83 -9.22 -2.11
N MET A 155 -6.43 -9.90 -3.18
CA MET A 155 -7.21 -10.19 -4.38
C MET A 155 -7.33 -11.71 -4.56
N ASP A 156 -8.15 -12.12 -5.52
CA ASP A 156 -8.41 -13.53 -5.81
C ASP A 156 -7.52 -14.13 -6.91
N VAL A 157 -7.77 -15.41 -7.20
CA VAL A 157 -7.06 -16.21 -8.20
C VAL A 157 -7.18 -15.63 -9.62
N GLU A 158 -8.26 -14.94 -9.96
CA GLU A 158 -8.46 -14.38 -11.31
C GLU A 158 -7.51 -13.20 -11.55
N LEU A 159 -7.29 -12.34 -10.54
CA LEU A 159 -6.24 -11.32 -10.65
C LEU A 159 -4.84 -11.93 -10.71
N TRP A 160 -4.59 -13.02 -10.00
CA TRP A 160 -3.29 -13.68 -10.06
C TRP A 160 -2.98 -14.20 -11.47
N LYS A 161 -3.98 -14.72 -12.19
CA LYS A 161 -3.85 -15.09 -13.61
C LYS A 161 -3.52 -13.88 -14.48
N LEU A 162 -4.22 -12.76 -14.31
CA LEU A 162 -3.92 -11.52 -15.05
C LEU A 162 -2.48 -11.04 -14.83
N VAL A 163 -1.97 -11.15 -13.61
CA VAL A 163 -0.59 -10.80 -13.28
C VAL A 163 0.41 -11.78 -13.90
N HIS A 164 0.14 -13.09 -13.83
CA HIS A 164 1.05 -14.14 -14.29
C HIS A 164 1.14 -14.22 -15.81
N GLU A 165 -0.03 -14.31 -16.47
CA GLU A 165 -0.20 -14.65 -17.88
C GLU A 165 -0.41 -13.41 -18.77
N GLY A 166 -0.90 -12.31 -18.19
CA GLY A 166 -1.22 -11.10 -18.93
C GLY A 166 -0.02 -10.42 -19.60
N SER A 167 -0.29 -9.55 -20.56
CA SER A 167 0.73 -8.66 -21.15
C SER A 167 1.38 -7.76 -20.08
N MET A 168 2.50 -7.12 -20.40
CA MET A 168 3.16 -6.24 -19.43
C MET A 168 2.23 -5.12 -18.91
N PRO A 169 1.48 -4.38 -19.75
CA PRO A 169 0.51 -3.40 -19.27
C PRO A 169 -0.58 -3.99 -18.37
N VAL A 170 -1.13 -5.15 -18.72
CA VAL A 170 -2.17 -5.82 -17.93
C VAL A 170 -1.64 -6.20 -16.55
N ALA A 171 -0.46 -6.83 -16.49
CA ALA A 171 0.15 -7.20 -15.23
C ALA A 171 0.51 -5.97 -14.38
N THR A 172 1.05 -4.91 -14.98
CA THR A 172 1.34 -3.66 -14.28
C THR A 172 0.09 -3.09 -13.62
N HIS A 173 -1.01 -2.97 -14.37
CA HIS A 173 -2.27 -2.43 -13.84
C HIS A 173 -2.93 -3.38 -12.81
N ALA A 174 -2.82 -4.69 -12.98
CA ALA A 174 -3.31 -5.66 -12.01
C ALA A 174 -2.51 -5.61 -10.69
N VAL A 175 -1.19 -5.48 -10.75
CA VAL A 175 -0.34 -5.31 -9.57
C VAL A 175 -0.59 -3.95 -8.90
N LEU A 176 -0.84 -2.90 -9.69
CA LEU A 176 -1.25 -1.60 -9.17
C LEU A 176 -2.58 -1.71 -8.40
N ALA A 177 -3.58 -2.39 -8.96
CA ALA A 177 -4.86 -2.62 -8.30
C ALA A 177 -4.70 -3.35 -6.95
N ALA A 178 -3.92 -4.43 -6.91
CA ALA A 178 -3.61 -5.15 -5.68
C ALA A 178 -2.85 -4.27 -4.67
N THR A 179 -1.96 -3.39 -5.15
CA THR A 179 -1.21 -2.46 -4.30
C THR A 179 -2.10 -1.38 -3.68
N VAL A 180 -3.06 -0.85 -4.46
CA VAL A 180 -4.06 0.12 -4.00
C VAL A 180 -4.94 -0.49 -2.91
N LYS A 181 -5.44 -1.71 -3.12
CA LYS A 181 -6.26 -2.41 -2.11
C LYS A 181 -5.47 -2.70 -0.84
N PHE A 182 -4.21 -3.11 -0.98
CA PHE A 182 -3.32 -3.36 0.15
C PHE A 182 -2.92 -2.08 0.91
N SER A 183 -2.86 -0.94 0.24
CA SER A 183 -2.38 0.32 0.80
C SER A 183 -3.34 1.48 0.54
N PRO A 184 -4.33 1.70 1.42
CA PRO A 184 -5.22 2.84 1.33
C PRO A 184 -4.50 4.19 1.28
N LEU A 185 -3.36 4.32 1.98
CA LEU A 185 -2.49 5.51 1.92
C LEU A 185 -2.02 5.83 0.48
N PHE A 186 -1.82 4.82 -0.36
CA PHE A 186 -1.44 5.05 -1.75
C PHE A 186 -2.68 5.22 -2.64
N GLY A 187 -3.74 4.45 -2.41
CA GLY A 187 -5.01 4.60 -3.13
C GLY A 187 -5.62 5.99 -2.96
N ASP A 188 -5.59 6.53 -1.75
CA ASP A 188 -6.17 7.84 -1.47
C ASP A 188 -5.33 8.97 -2.05
N PHE A 189 -4.01 8.82 -2.09
CA PHE A 189 -3.15 9.74 -2.84
C PHE A 189 -3.53 9.79 -4.33
N LEU A 190 -3.86 8.64 -4.95
CA LEU A 190 -4.31 8.61 -6.35
C LEU A 190 -5.63 9.36 -6.54
N ARG A 191 -6.66 9.01 -5.75
CA ARG A 191 -8.02 9.57 -5.95
C ARG A 191 -8.16 11.02 -5.51
N THR A 192 -7.32 11.49 -4.59
CA THR A 192 -7.39 12.87 -4.07
C THR A 192 -6.43 13.78 -4.82
N VAL A 193 -5.12 13.55 -4.67
CA VAL A 193 -4.09 14.45 -5.18
C VAL A 193 -3.87 14.26 -6.67
N VAL A 194 -3.57 13.04 -7.11
CA VAL A 194 -3.20 12.78 -8.52
C VAL A 194 -4.38 13.09 -9.44
N ARG A 195 -5.58 12.60 -9.10
CA ARG A 195 -6.82 12.93 -9.82
C ARG A 195 -7.07 14.44 -9.87
N HIS A 196 -6.87 15.16 -8.78
CA HIS A 196 -7.02 16.62 -8.75
C HIS A 196 -6.03 17.33 -9.68
N GLN A 197 -4.78 16.87 -9.75
CA GLN A 197 -3.79 17.42 -10.68
C GLN A 197 -4.18 17.19 -12.15
N PHE A 198 -4.72 16.01 -12.49
CA PHE A 198 -5.26 15.75 -13.83
C PHE A 198 -6.46 16.64 -14.16
N ARG A 199 -7.40 16.82 -13.22
CA ARG A 199 -8.57 17.70 -13.41
C ARG A 199 -8.19 19.17 -13.62
N ARG A 200 -7.09 19.62 -13.01
CA ARG A 200 -6.53 20.96 -13.21
C ARG A 200 -5.67 21.10 -14.46
N PHE A 201 -5.57 20.07 -15.30
CA PHE A 201 -4.66 20.02 -16.45
C PHE A 201 -3.21 20.39 -16.08
N SER A 202 -2.80 20.02 -14.87
CA SER A 202 -1.44 20.27 -14.42
C SER A 202 -0.46 19.47 -15.27
N THR A 203 0.66 20.08 -15.64
CA THR A 203 1.67 19.43 -16.48
C THR A 203 2.56 18.49 -15.67
N HIS A 204 2.73 18.75 -14.36
CA HIS A 204 3.66 18.02 -13.49
C HIS A 204 3.04 17.69 -12.14
N LEU A 205 3.47 16.56 -11.57
CA LEU A 205 3.21 16.18 -10.19
C LEU A 205 4.44 16.47 -9.33
N GLU A 206 4.47 17.65 -8.72
CA GLU A 206 5.60 18.03 -7.87
C GLU A 206 5.67 17.24 -6.56
N LEU A 207 6.89 17.05 -6.03
CA LEU A 207 7.13 16.33 -4.79
C LEU A 207 6.44 16.95 -3.57
N ARG A 208 6.24 18.28 -3.56
CA ARG A 208 5.52 18.98 -2.49
C ARG A 208 4.08 18.51 -2.33
N HIS A 209 3.44 18.02 -3.39
CA HIS A 209 2.08 17.49 -3.32
C HIS A 209 2.02 16.23 -2.44
N TRP A 210 3.07 15.40 -2.48
CA TRP A 210 3.18 14.23 -1.60
C TRP A 210 3.39 14.66 -0.14
N ASP A 211 4.26 15.64 0.09
CA ASP A 211 4.58 16.08 1.46
C ASP A 211 3.35 16.70 2.14
N ALA A 212 2.62 17.56 1.43
CA ALA A 212 1.36 18.14 1.88
C ALA A 212 0.29 17.07 2.13
N TYR A 213 0.16 16.07 1.26
CA TYR A 213 -0.76 14.94 1.44
C TYR A 213 -0.50 14.19 2.75
N ILE A 214 0.76 13.87 3.06
CA ILE A 214 1.10 13.17 4.30
C ILE A 214 0.76 14.03 5.53
N GLU A 215 0.98 15.34 5.46
CA GLU A 215 0.61 16.26 6.54
C GLU A 215 -0.91 16.35 6.73
N ASP A 216 -1.67 16.36 5.64
CA ASP A 216 -3.13 16.29 5.68
C ASP A 216 -3.60 14.97 6.30
N CYS A 217 -3.01 13.83 5.93
CA CYS A 217 -3.32 12.53 6.52
C CYS A 217 -3.06 12.47 8.03
N GLN A 218 -1.90 12.99 8.48
CA GLN A 218 -1.55 13.02 9.89
C GLN A 218 -2.47 13.95 10.71
N ARG A 219 -2.95 15.04 10.10
CA ARG A 219 -3.94 15.93 10.71
C ARG A 219 -5.33 15.30 10.78
N ALA A 220 -5.73 14.56 9.75
CA ALA A 220 -7.05 13.94 9.65
C ALA A 220 -7.21 12.66 10.49
N GLN A 221 -6.12 11.93 10.74
CA GLN A 221 -6.14 10.66 11.48
C GLN A 221 -5.21 10.73 12.70
N PRO A 222 -5.75 11.04 13.90
CA PRO A 222 -4.97 11.07 15.14
C PRO A 222 -4.29 9.73 15.48
N ASP A 223 -4.89 8.61 15.06
CA ASP A 223 -4.37 7.26 15.29
C ASP A 223 -3.26 6.84 14.32
N MET A 224 -2.97 7.66 13.30
CA MET A 224 -1.90 7.36 12.35
C MET A 224 -0.53 7.40 13.06
N PRO A 225 0.28 6.33 12.99
CA PRO A 225 1.58 6.32 13.63
C PRO A 225 2.47 7.41 13.05
N GLY A 226 3.18 8.13 13.93
CA GLY A 226 4.14 9.15 13.53
C GLY A 226 5.17 8.60 12.53
N LEU A 227 5.29 9.26 11.37
CA LEU A 227 6.25 8.86 10.34
C LEU A 227 7.57 9.62 10.53
N THR A 228 8.67 8.91 10.70
CA THR A 228 10.01 9.53 10.67
C THR A 228 10.30 10.14 9.30
N ASP A 229 11.18 11.14 9.21
CA ASP A 229 11.60 11.74 7.94
C ASP A 229 12.14 10.69 6.95
N SER A 230 12.89 9.71 7.47
CA SER A 230 13.41 8.61 6.67
C SER A 230 12.31 7.72 6.08
N THR A 231 11.21 7.53 6.82
CA THR A 231 10.03 6.78 6.37
C THR A 231 9.25 7.59 5.33
N ARG A 232 9.00 8.88 5.59
CA ARG A 232 8.33 9.79 4.65
C ARG A 232 9.08 9.85 3.32
N GLY A 233 10.40 9.99 3.35
CA GLY A 233 11.24 10.00 2.16
C GLY A 233 11.17 8.70 1.35
N LYS A 234 11.18 7.54 2.01
CA LYS A 234 11.04 6.23 1.35
C LYS A 234 9.65 6.02 0.75
N LEU A 235 8.60 6.41 1.46
CA LEU A 235 7.23 6.36 0.94
C LEU A 235 7.11 7.24 -0.30
N ARG A 236 7.60 8.48 -0.25
CA ARG A 236 7.61 9.39 -1.40
C ARG A 236 8.33 8.77 -2.59
N GLN A 237 9.55 8.27 -2.38
CA GLN A 237 10.34 7.65 -3.44
C GLN A 237 9.59 6.49 -4.11
N ASN A 238 9.00 5.60 -3.31
CA ASN A 238 8.28 4.45 -3.84
C ASN A 238 6.94 4.84 -4.48
N ALA A 239 6.21 5.81 -3.92
CA ALA A 239 4.96 6.31 -4.50
C ALA A 239 5.18 6.89 -5.90
N ILE A 240 6.17 7.78 -6.06
CA ILE A 240 6.54 8.36 -7.36
C ILE A 240 7.00 7.26 -8.33
N ARG A 241 7.78 6.29 -7.86
CA ARG A 241 8.19 5.16 -8.70
C ARG A 241 6.99 4.31 -9.15
N MET A 242 6.03 4.04 -8.27
CA MET A 242 4.82 3.28 -8.62
C MET A 242 3.96 4.02 -9.65
N LEU A 243 3.89 5.36 -9.57
CA LEU A 243 3.22 6.17 -10.59
C LEU A 243 3.90 6.07 -11.96
N ALA A 244 5.25 6.10 -11.99
CA ALA A 244 6.01 5.96 -13.23
C ALA A 244 5.86 4.56 -13.82
N GLU A 245 5.94 3.52 -12.98
CA GLU A 245 5.73 2.12 -13.39
C GLU A 245 4.31 1.92 -13.96
N ALA A 246 3.30 2.58 -13.39
CA ALA A 246 1.91 2.57 -13.87
C ALA A 246 1.65 3.47 -15.09
N GLY A 247 2.61 4.31 -15.49
CA GLY A 247 2.46 5.21 -16.64
C GLY A 247 1.66 6.49 -16.38
N PHE A 248 1.31 6.80 -15.13
CA PHE A 248 0.66 8.07 -14.76
C PHE A 248 1.61 9.27 -14.83
N ILE A 249 2.91 9.01 -14.72
CA ILE A 249 3.97 9.99 -14.99
C ILE A 249 4.97 9.41 -15.98
N GLU A 250 5.61 10.27 -16.76
CA GLU A 250 6.59 9.87 -17.78
C GLU A 250 7.82 9.19 -17.14
N ASP A 251 8.39 9.82 -16.11
CA ASP A 251 9.51 9.28 -15.35
C ASP A 251 9.64 9.97 -13.97
N THR A 252 10.51 9.43 -13.12
CA THR A 252 10.69 9.91 -11.74
C THR A 252 11.50 11.21 -11.62
N ARG A 253 12.08 11.71 -12.71
CA ARG A 253 12.86 12.95 -12.78
C ARG A 253 12.03 14.10 -13.34
N SER A 254 11.33 13.90 -14.46
CA SER A 254 10.46 14.91 -15.06
C SER A 254 9.20 15.11 -14.22
N LEU A 255 8.64 14.03 -13.66
CA LEU A 255 7.34 14.04 -12.97
C LEU A 255 6.20 14.58 -13.85
N ARG A 256 6.36 14.52 -15.17
CA ARG A 256 5.36 14.99 -16.13
C ARG A 256 4.17 14.04 -16.12
N LEU A 257 2.98 14.59 -15.93
CA LEU A 257 1.74 13.81 -15.90
C LEU A 257 1.41 13.30 -17.30
N ARG A 258 0.99 12.04 -17.37
CA ARG A 258 0.56 11.37 -18.59
C ARG A 258 -0.77 10.66 -18.34
N SER A 259 -1.74 10.91 -19.22
CA SER A 259 -2.99 10.16 -19.19
C SER A 259 -2.71 8.74 -19.68
N GLN A 260 -3.02 7.77 -18.83
CA GLN A 260 -2.89 6.35 -19.13
C GLN A 260 -4.22 5.67 -18.76
N ALA A 261 -4.88 5.10 -19.77
CA ALA A 261 -6.07 4.29 -19.55
C ALA A 261 -5.66 2.95 -18.90
N ILE A 262 -6.45 2.52 -17.92
CA ILE A 262 -6.29 1.21 -17.29
C ILE A 262 -6.76 0.13 -18.27
N GLU A 263 -6.05 -0.99 -18.29
CA GLU A 263 -6.33 -2.10 -19.19
C GLU A 263 -7.75 -2.66 -18.95
N PRO A 264 -8.57 -2.86 -20.01
CA PRO A 264 -9.96 -3.30 -19.87
C PRO A 264 -10.13 -4.62 -19.11
N ALA A 265 -9.17 -5.55 -19.27
CA ALA A 265 -9.18 -6.83 -18.55
C ALA A 265 -9.17 -6.63 -17.02
N VAL A 266 -8.38 -5.66 -16.53
CA VAL A 266 -8.28 -5.34 -15.10
C VAL A 266 -9.55 -4.63 -14.63
N LEU A 267 -10.09 -3.69 -15.42
CA LEU A 267 -11.35 -3.02 -15.09
C LEU A 267 -12.53 -4.00 -15.01
N ASN A 268 -12.59 -4.96 -15.93
CA ASN A 268 -13.64 -5.98 -15.94
C ASN A 268 -13.55 -6.86 -14.69
N TYR A 269 -12.35 -7.31 -14.34
CA TYR A 269 -12.12 -8.04 -13.09
C TYR A 269 -12.60 -7.27 -11.87
N LEU A 270 -12.16 -6.01 -11.72
CA LEU A 270 -12.51 -5.19 -10.56
C LEU A 270 -14.02 -4.93 -10.44
N ARG A 271 -14.73 -4.77 -11.57
CA ARG A 271 -16.19 -4.65 -11.58
C ARG A 271 -16.88 -5.96 -11.17
N GLN A 272 -16.38 -7.10 -11.66
CA GLN A 272 -16.94 -8.42 -11.33
C GLN A 272 -16.80 -8.75 -9.84
N GLN A 273 -15.66 -8.39 -9.23
CA GLN A 273 -15.40 -8.60 -7.80
C GLN A 273 -15.94 -7.47 -6.90
N ASN A 274 -16.67 -6.50 -7.47
CA ASN A 274 -17.25 -5.34 -6.77
C ASN A 274 -16.21 -4.50 -5.97
N GLU A 275 -15.00 -4.35 -6.51
CA GLU A 275 -13.88 -3.63 -5.91
C GLU A 275 -14.01 -2.11 -6.12
N GLN A 276 -15.08 -1.51 -5.60
CA GLN A 276 -15.45 -0.11 -5.85
C GLN A 276 -14.36 0.88 -5.42
N TYR A 277 -13.73 0.65 -4.27
CA TYR A 277 -12.64 1.49 -3.79
C TYR A 277 -11.48 1.54 -4.78
N VAL A 278 -11.06 0.37 -5.25
CA VAL A 278 -9.92 0.25 -6.17
C VAL A 278 -10.28 0.86 -7.52
N LEU A 279 -11.50 0.64 -8.01
CA LEU A 279 -11.99 1.29 -9.23
C LEU A 279 -11.91 2.81 -9.14
N ASP A 280 -12.39 3.40 -8.05
CA ASP A 280 -12.33 4.85 -7.83
C ASP A 280 -10.86 5.32 -7.80
N CYS A 281 -10.00 4.66 -7.02
CA CYS A 281 -8.58 5.01 -6.97
C CYS A 281 -7.84 4.95 -8.30
N LEU A 282 -8.20 4.03 -9.20
CA LEU A 282 -7.55 3.89 -10.50
C LEU A 282 -8.10 4.83 -11.58
N GLN A 283 -9.32 5.34 -11.40
CA GLN A 283 -9.94 6.34 -12.29
C GLN A 283 -9.43 7.75 -11.97
N VAL A 284 -8.15 8.00 -12.24
CA VAL A 284 -7.52 9.32 -12.00
C VAL A 284 -7.61 10.26 -13.20
N CYS A 285 -7.75 9.72 -14.40
CA CYS A 285 -7.88 10.50 -15.63
C CYS A 285 -9.37 10.75 -15.95
N PRO A 286 -9.74 11.97 -16.39
CA PRO A 286 -11.09 12.28 -16.87
C PRO A 286 -11.41 11.58 -18.21
#